data_AF-A0A956CT11-F1
#
_entry.id   AF-A0A956CT11-F1
#
_cell.length_a   1.000
_cell.length_b   1.000
_cell.length_c   1.000
_cell.angle_alpha   90.00
_cell.angle_beta   90.00
_cell.angle_gamma   90.00
#
_symmetry.space_group_name_H-M   'P 1'
#
loop_
_entity.id
_entity.type
_entity.pdbx_description
1 polymer ?
#
loop_
_entity_poly.entity_id
_entity_poly.type
_entity_poly.pdbx_seq_one_letter_code
_entity_poly.pdbx_strand_id
1 'polypeptide(L)'
;MNEKIGKLSAHWVWAFALGAVVLGIGAAYATAGLGPKVSSAVYFGVFLACGFAATAFTKAKALLSLTAFLLASLLSAASYYLIAMQTVAEATNALGAAEAGGMLGAAIGIFVAVITFFVSAAGGVSGALAGLRARKQLAAA
;
A
#
# COMPACT_ATOMS: atom_id res chain seq x y z
N MET A 1 2.77 -25.48 8.52
CA MET A 1 2.63 -24.00 8.60
C MET A 1 2.56 -23.44 10.03
N ASN A 2 2.23 -24.23 11.06
CA ASN A 2 2.15 -23.76 12.46
C ASN A 2 3.47 -23.26 13.07
N GLU A 3 4.63 -23.64 12.52
CA GLU A 3 5.91 -23.34 13.16
C GLU A 3 6.41 -21.90 13.04
N LYS A 4 5.78 -21.02 12.24
CA LYS A 4 6.28 -19.64 11.99
C LYS A 4 5.36 -18.53 12.50
N ILE A 5 4.17 -18.86 12.98
CA ILE A 5 3.14 -17.89 13.37
C ILE A 5 3.49 -17.27 14.74
N GLY A 6 3.41 -15.94 14.85
CA GLY A 6 3.72 -15.20 16.07
C GLY A 6 5.17 -15.27 16.58
N LYS A 7 6.14 -15.73 15.76
CA LYS A 7 7.53 -15.91 16.20
C LYS A 7 8.46 -14.74 15.86
N LEU A 8 8.15 -13.96 14.82
CA LEU A 8 8.97 -12.82 14.41
C LEU A 8 8.87 -11.67 15.43
N SER A 9 9.96 -10.91 15.59
CA SER A 9 9.96 -9.73 16.47
C SER A 9 8.92 -8.71 16.00
N ALA A 10 8.41 -7.88 16.92
CA ALA A 10 7.40 -6.87 16.60
C ALA A 10 7.87 -5.84 15.56
N HIS A 11 9.18 -5.62 15.44
CA HIS A 11 9.76 -4.66 14.49
C HIS A 11 9.65 -5.10 13.03
N TRP A 12 9.50 -6.41 12.76
CA TRP A 12 9.29 -6.91 11.40
C TRP A 12 8.02 -6.38 10.74
N VAL A 13 7.06 -5.86 11.51
CA VAL A 13 5.86 -5.22 10.97
C VAL A 13 6.22 -4.08 10.01
N TRP A 14 7.29 -3.34 10.29
CA TRP A 14 7.75 -2.24 9.44
C TRP A 14 8.33 -2.75 8.12
N ALA A 15 9.04 -3.88 8.14
CA ALA A 15 9.54 -4.50 6.93
C ALA A 15 8.39 -4.95 6.02
N PHE A 16 7.31 -5.50 6.59
CA PHE A 16 6.11 -5.84 5.82
C PHE A 16 5.37 -4.59 5.31
N ALA A 17 5.27 -3.53 6.12
CA ALA A 17 4.61 -2.30 5.74
C ALA A 17 5.36 -1.56 4.62
N LEU A 18 6.68 -1.42 4.74
CA LEU A 18 7.54 -0.86 3.68
C LEU A 18 7.57 -1.77 2.44
N GLY A 19 7.62 -3.09 2.66
CA GLY A 19 7.51 -4.09 1.60
C GLY A 19 6.19 -3.95 0.83
N ALA A 20 5.08 -3.66 1.50
CA ALA A 20 3.79 -3.42 0.84
C ALA A 20 3.83 -2.21 -0.11
N VAL A 21 4.55 -1.15 0.26
CA VAL A 21 4.73 0.03 -0.62
C VAL A 21 5.52 -0.35 -1.85
N VAL A 22 6.70 -0.94 -1.68
CA VAL A 22 7.60 -1.30 -2.79
C VAL A 22 6.96 -2.34 -3.70
N LEU A 23 6.45 -3.43 -3.12
CA LEU A 23 5.78 -4.50 -3.87
C LEU A 23 4.47 -4.02 -4.47
N GLY A 24 3.72 -3.16 -3.78
CA GLY A 24 2.47 -2.60 -4.29
C GLY A 24 2.73 -1.79 -5.57
N ILE A 25 3.64 -0.82 -5.49
CA ILE A 25 4.05 -0.02 -6.65
C ILE A 25 4.58 -0.93 -7.77
N GLY A 26 5.51 -1.82 -7.45
CA GLY A 26 6.10 -2.74 -8.44
C GLY A 26 5.05 -3.63 -9.12
N ALA A 27 4.11 -4.19 -8.35
CA ALA A 27 3.05 -5.04 -8.87
C ALA A 27 2.03 -4.26 -9.72
N ALA A 28 1.72 -3.01 -9.34
CA ALA A 28 0.86 -2.14 -10.13
C ALA A 28 1.48 -1.86 -11.52
N TYR A 29 2.79 -1.57 -11.57
CA TYR A 29 3.52 -1.39 -12.84
C TYR A 29 3.58 -2.69 -13.66
N ALA A 30 3.88 -3.81 -13.03
CA ALA A 30 3.94 -5.11 -13.71
C ALA A 30 2.58 -5.53 -14.32
N THR A 31 1.48 -5.00 -13.79
CA THR A 31 0.11 -5.33 -14.22
C THR A 31 -0.58 -4.19 -14.95
N ALA A 32 0.11 -3.08 -15.25
CA ALA A 32 -0.47 -1.90 -15.88
C ALA A 32 -1.12 -2.21 -17.25
N GLY A 33 -0.57 -3.17 -18.00
CA GLY A 33 -1.11 -3.61 -19.30
C GLY A 33 -2.36 -4.50 -19.22
N LEU A 34 -2.70 -5.01 -18.02
CA LEU A 34 -3.86 -5.89 -17.82
C LEU A 34 -5.17 -5.12 -17.53
N GLY A 35 -5.08 -3.79 -17.52
CA GLY A 35 -6.19 -2.88 -17.29
C GLY A 35 -6.31 -2.40 -15.84
N PRO A 36 -7.01 -1.27 -15.62
CA PRO A 36 -7.02 -0.59 -14.33
C PRO A 36 -7.58 -1.44 -13.19
N LYS A 37 -8.65 -2.20 -13.46
CA LYS A 37 -9.30 -3.06 -12.45
C LYS A 37 -8.34 -4.12 -11.91
N VAL A 38 -7.59 -4.78 -12.78
CA VAL A 38 -6.65 -5.84 -12.39
C VAL A 38 -5.48 -5.24 -11.64
N SER A 39 -4.89 -4.16 -12.17
CA SER A 39 -3.76 -3.49 -11.52
C SER A 39 -4.10 -2.98 -10.11
N SER A 40 -5.26 -2.33 -9.94
CA SER A 40 -5.71 -1.88 -8.62
C SER A 40 -6.05 -3.04 -7.67
N ALA A 41 -6.62 -4.14 -8.17
CA ALA A 41 -6.91 -5.31 -7.36
C ALA A 41 -5.62 -5.99 -6.85
N VAL A 42 -4.61 -6.10 -7.71
CA VAL A 42 -3.30 -6.65 -7.35
C VAL A 42 -2.61 -5.74 -6.34
N TYR A 43 -2.61 -4.43 -6.56
CA TYR A 43 -2.08 -3.44 -5.61
C TYR A 43 -2.74 -3.58 -4.22
N PHE A 44 -4.07 -3.61 -4.17
CA PHE A 44 -4.82 -3.81 -2.94
C PHE A 44 -4.49 -5.16 -2.28
N GLY A 45 -4.43 -6.22 -3.10
CA GLY A 45 -4.10 -7.58 -2.66
C GLY A 45 -2.71 -7.67 -2.01
N VAL A 46 -1.72 -6.93 -2.52
CA VAL A 46 -0.40 -6.83 -1.91
C VAL A 46 -0.48 -6.19 -0.52
N PHE A 47 -1.15 -5.04 -0.39
CA PHE A 47 -1.34 -4.41 0.92
C PHE A 47 -2.08 -5.31 1.91
N LEU A 48 -3.11 -6.01 1.45
CA LEU A 48 -3.85 -6.97 2.25
C LEU A 48 -2.99 -8.15 2.70
N ALA A 49 -2.26 -8.78 1.77
CA ALA A 49 -1.41 -9.92 2.07
C ALA A 49 -0.25 -9.54 3.00
N CYS A 50 0.39 -8.39 2.77
CA CYS A 50 1.42 -7.85 3.65
C CYS A 50 0.86 -7.51 5.03
N GLY A 51 -0.31 -6.89 5.12
CA GLY A 51 -0.99 -6.62 6.39
C GLY A 51 -1.26 -7.89 7.18
N PHE A 52 -1.82 -8.89 6.49
CA PHE A 52 -2.07 -10.20 7.07
C PHE A 52 -0.80 -10.86 7.58
N ALA A 53 0.23 -10.96 6.73
CA ALA A 53 1.51 -11.56 7.07
C ALA A 53 2.17 -10.84 8.25
N ALA A 54 2.14 -9.51 8.26
CA ALA A 54 2.73 -8.70 9.30
C ALA A 54 2.14 -9.03 10.67
N THR A 55 0.81 -9.15 10.79
CA THR A 55 0.18 -9.39 12.09
C THR A 55 0.12 -10.88 12.44
N ALA A 56 0.01 -11.77 11.45
CA ALA A 56 0.02 -13.21 11.67
C ALA A 56 1.40 -13.74 12.10
N PHE A 57 2.49 -13.29 11.47
CA PHE A 57 3.83 -13.84 11.73
C PHE A 57 4.61 -13.12 12.82
N THR A 58 4.29 -11.85 13.12
CA THR A 58 5.01 -11.09 14.16
C THR A 58 4.33 -11.16 15.52
N LYS A 59 5.07 -10.75 16.56
CA LYS A 59 4.55 -10.48 17.91
C LYS A 59 3.93 -9.09 18.05
N ALA A 60 3.73 -8.36 16.95
CA ALA A 60 3.20 -7.01 17.02
C ALA A 60 1.79 -6.98 17.63
N LYS A 61 1.53 -5.95 18.45
CA LYS A 61 0.19 -5.60 18.89
C LYS A 61 -0.60 -5.05 17.69
N ALA A 62 -1.93 -5.16 17.76
CA ALA A 62 -2.83 -4.66 16.72
C ALA A 62 -2.53 -3.20 16.37
N LEU A 63 -2.43 -2.34 17.38
CA LEU A 63 -2.17 -0.91 17.20
C LEU A 63 -0.89 -0.64 16.40
N LEU A 64 0.20 -1.35 16.71
CA LEU A 64 1.47 -1.18 15.99
C LEU A 64 1.38 -1.60 14.52
N SER A 65 0.62 -2.66 14.23
CA SER A 65 0.39 -3.08 12.83
C SER A 65 -0.46 -2.03 12.10
N LEU A 66 -1.54 -1.56 12.73
CA LEU A 66 -2.42 -0.56 12.13
C LEU A 66 -1.68 0.75 11.84
N THR A 67 -0.91 1.27 12.80
CA THR A 67 -0.16 2.51 12.60
C THR A 67 0.93 2.35 11.54
N ALA A 68 1.64 1.22 11.50
CA ALA A 68 2.65 0.96 10.47
C ALA A 68 2.02 0.95 9.06
N PHE A 69 0.86 0.33 8.88
CA PHE A 69 0.18 0.31 7.58
C PHE A 69 -0.47 1.64 7.21
N LEU A 70 -0.95 2.44 8.18
CA LEU A 70 -1.39 3.82 7.92
C LEU A 70 -0.22 4.69 7.45
N LEU A 71 0.93 4.59 8.09
CA LEU A 71 2.14 5.33 7.69
C LEU A 71 2.66 4.86 6.33
N ALA A 72 2.66 3.55 6.06
CA ALA A 72 2.99 3.02 4.73
C ALA A 72 1.99 3.49 3.66
N SER A 73 0.72 3.65 4.01
CA SER A 73 -0.31 4.19 3.10
C SER A 73 -0.07 5.66 2.79
N LEU A 74 0.32 6.47 3.79
CA LEU A 74 0.75 7.86 3.58
C LEU A 74 1.99 7.93 2.68
N LEU A 75 2.98 7.07 2.93
CA LEU A 75 4.17 6.99 2.08
C LEU A 75 3.80 6.64 0.65
N SER A 76 2.95 5.64 0.44
CA SER A 76 2.51 5.26 -0.90
C SER A 76 1.70 6.37 -1.58
N ALA A 77 0.80 7.03 -0.86
CA ALA A 77 0.06 8.18 -1.37
C ALA A 77 0.99 9.31 -1.82
N ALA A 78 2.02 9.63 -1.03
CA ALA A 78 3.04 10.61 -1.42
C ALA A 78 3.83 10.17 -2.68
N SER A 79 4.17 8.88 -2.79
CA SER A 79 4.81 8.36 -4.00
C SER A 79 3.92 8.51 -5.24
N TYR A 80 2.64 8.16 -5.13
CA TYR A 80 1.70 8.27 -6.25
C TYR A 80 1.31 9.71 -6.57
N TYR A 81 1.31 10.63 -5.58
CA TYR A 81 1.25 12.07 -5.84
C TYR A 81 2.36 12.50 -6.80
N LEU A 82 3.61 12.16 -6.48
CA LEU A 82 4.77 12.56 -7.27
C LEU A 82 4.72 11.96 -8.67
N ILE A 83 4.36 10.68 -8.80
CA ILE A 83 4.22 10.00 -10.09
C ILE A 83 3.13 10.68 -10.93
N ALA A 84 1.95 10.92 -10.37
CA ALA A 84 0.85 11.55 -11.08
C ALA A 84 1.16 13.01 -11.47
N MET A 85 1.78 13.77 -10.57
CA MET A 85 2.21 15.14 -10.85
C MET A 85 3.22 15.19 -12.00
N GLN A 86 4.24 14.33 -11.98
CA GLN A 86 5.27 14.28 -13.02
C GLN A 86 4.72 13.84 -14.37
N THR A 87 3.90 12.78 -14.38
CA THR A 87 3.29 12.27 -15.63
C THR A 87 2.39 13.30 -16.31
N VAL A 88 1.62 14.07 -15.53
CA VAL A 88 0.81 15.16 -16.09
C VAL A 88 1.68 16.29 -16.61
N ALA A 89 2.71 16.70 -15.86
CA ALA A 89 3.64 17.74 -16.31
C ALA A 89 4.32 17.35 -17.63
N GLU A 90 4.81 16.11 -17.74
CA GLU A 90 5.39 15.55 -18.96
C GLU A 90 4.39 15.54 -20.13
N ALA A 91 3.16 15.10 -19.89
CA ALA A 91 2.11 15.09 -20.91
C ALA A 91 1.77 16.51 -21.40
N THR A 92 1.64 17.48 -20.50
CA THR A 92 1.36 18.87 -20.88
C THR A 92 2.52 19.55 -21.60
N ASN A 93 3.76 19.23 -21.23
CA ASN A 93 4.95 19.68 -21.94
C ASN A 93 4.97 19.15 -23.38
N ALA A 94 4.65 17.86 -23.58
CA ALA A 94 4.58 17.24 -24.90
C ALA A 94 3.49 17.88 -25.79
N LEU A 95 2.44 18.45 -25.19
CA LEU A 95 1.35 19.15 -25.87
C LEU A 95 1.60 20.65 -26.07
N GLY A 96 2.77 21.18 -25.66
CA GLY A 96 3.09 22.61 -25.76
C GLY A 96 2.35 23.50 -24.75
N ALA A 97 1.76 22.93 -23.71
CA ALA A 97 0.96 23.61 -22.69
C ALA A 97 1.64 23.60 -21.30
N ALA A 98 2.96 23.80 -21.27
CA ALA A 98 3.79 23.67 -20.06
C ALA A 98 3.29 24.49 -18.85
N GLU A 99 2.78 25.71 -19.09
CA GLU A 99 2.26 26.60 -18.05
C GLU A 99 1.03 26.03 -17.32
N ALA A 100 0.21 25.22 -18.01
CA ALA A 100 -0.94 24.54 -17.41
C ALA A 100 -0.54 23.27 -16.63
N GLY A 101 0.65 22.71 -16.89
CA GLY A 101 1.12 21.44 -16.36
C GLY A 101 1.31 21.41 -14.85
N GLY A 102 1.80 22.49 -14.26
CA GLY A 102 2.10 22.55 -12.82
C GLY A 102 0.84 22.45 -11.95
N MET A 103 -0.16 23.29 -12.22
CA MET A 103 -1.41 23.30 -11.44
C MET A 103 -2.26 22.07 -11.71
N LEU A 104 -2.37 21.65 -12.98
CA LEU A 104 -3.14 20.46 -13.35
C LEU A 104 -2.50 19.19 -12.76
N GLY A 105 -1.17 19.09 -12.82
CA GLY A 105 -0.42 17.98 -12.25
C GLY A 105 -0.56 17.90 -10.73
N ALA A 106 -0.51 19.03 -10.02
CA ALA A 106 -0.74 19.05 -8.58
C ALA A 106 -2.16 18.60 -8.21
N ALA A 107 -3.18 19.08 -8.93
CA ALA A 107 -4.58 18.71 -8.67
C ALA A 107 -4.85 17.22 -8.90
N ILE A 108 -4.38 16.67 -10.03
CA ILE A 108 -4.48 15.24 -10.34
C ILE A 108 -3.66 14.43 -9.32
N GLY A 109 -2.46 14.89 -8.98
CA GLY A 109 -1.62 14.28 -7.96
C GLY A 109 -2.33 14.14 -6.62
N ILE A 110 -2.98 15.21 -6.14
CA ILE A 110 -3.75 15.18 -4.88
C ILE A 110 -4.87 14.14 -4.95
N PHE A 111 -5.64 14.13 -6.03
CA PHE A 111 -6.72 13.17 -6.21
C PHE A 111 -6.22 11.71 -6.17
N VAL A 112 -5.15 11.42 -6.91
CA VAL A 112 -4.54 10.09 -6.94
C VAL A 112 -4.00 9.70 -5.57
N ALA A 113 -3.35 10.63 -4.87
CA ALA A 113 -2.82 10.38 -3.52
C ALA A 113 -3.92 10.07 -2.51
N VAL A 114 -5.03 10.81 -2.53
CA VAL A 114 -6.17 10.57 -1.62
C VAL A 114 -6.75 9.18 -1.85
N ILE A 115 -6.98 8.80 -3.11
CA ILE A 115 -7.51 7.46 -3.44
C ILE A 115 -6.51 6.38 -3.02
N THR A 116 -5.24 6.56 -3.37
CA THR A 116 -4.18 5.60 -3.02
C THR A 116 -4.14 5.40 -1.52
N PHE A 117 -4.14 6.48 -0.73
CA PHE A 117 -4.15 6.39 0.74
C PHE A 117 -5.29 5.50 1.24
N PHE A 118 -6.53 5.73 0.79
CA PHE A 118 -7.67 4.95 1.26
C PHE A 118 -7.61 3.49 0.81
N VAL A 119 -7.21 3.21 -0.42
CA VAL A 119 -7.08 1.84 -0.94
C VAL A 119 -6.00 1.07 -0.16
N SER A 120 -4.82 1.67 0.00
CA SER A 120 -3.70 1.07 0.75
C SER A 120 -4.05 0.88 2.22
N ALA A 121 -4.69 1.89 2.85
CA ALA A 121 -5.09 1.83 4.24
C ALA A 121 -6.15 0.74 4.45
N ALA A 122 -7.17 0.67 3.60
CA ALA A 122 -8.20 -0.36 3.65
C ALA A 122 -7.59 -1.76 3.48
N GLY A 123 -6.70 -1.96 2.51
CA GLY A 123 -6.00 -3.22 2.29
C GLY A 123 -5.14 -3.62 3.49
N GLY A 124 -4.22 -2.75 3.90
CA GLY A 124 -3.29 -2.99 5.00
C GLY A 124 -3.99 -3.22 6.34
N VAL A 125 -4.99 -2.40 6.68
CA VAL A 125 -5.75 -2.53 7.92
C VAL A 125 -6.61 -3.79 7.93
N SER A 126 -7.35 -4.07 6.85
CA SER A 126 -8.17 -5.28 6.77
C SER A 126 -7.32 -6.55 6.85
N GLY A 127 -6.18 -6.57 6.14
CA GLY A 127 -5.17 -7.61 6.23
C GLY A 127 -4.66 -7.80 7.66
N ALA A 128 -4.21 -6.72 8.31
CA ALA A 128 -3.70 -6.76 9.68
C ALA A 128 -4.74 -7.29 10.69
N LEU A 129 -6.00 -6.86 10.56
CA LEU A 129 -7.10 -7.35 11.39
C LEU A 129 -7.38 -8.85 11.15
N ALA A 130 -7.37 -9.29 9.89
CA ALA A 130 -7.52 -10.70 9.55
C ALA A 130 -6.36 -11.55 10.10
N GLY A 131 -5.12 -11.06 9.99
CA GLY A 131 -3.94 -11.73 10.53
C GLY A 131 -3.98 -11.86 12.05
N LEU A 132 -4.48 -10.83 12.75
CA LEU A 132 -4.71 -10.87 14.19
C LEU A 132 -5.73 -11.94 14.59
N ARG A 133 -6.85 -12.02 13.86
CA ARG A 133 -7.90 -13.02 14.11
C ARG A 133 -7.36 -14.43 13.91
N ALA A 134 -6.64 -14.67 12.81
CA ALA A 134 -6.01 -15.96 12.52
C ALA A 134 -5.03 -16.37 13.62
N ARG A 135 -4.16 -15.46 14.07
CA ARG A 135 -3.21 -15.72 15.16
C ARG A 135 -3.91 -16.10 16.47
N LYS A 136 -5.02 -15.43 16.81
CA LYS A 136 -5.80 -15.75 18.01
C LYS A 136 -6.48 -17.11 17.92
N GLN A 137 -7.07 -17.45 16.77
CA GLN A 137 -7.70 -18.75 16.54
C GLN A 137 -6.70 -19.90 16.68
N LEU A 138 -5.49 -19.72 16.14
CA LEU A 138 -4.43 -20.73 16.23
C LEU A 138 -3.80 -20.85 17.61
N ALA A 139 -3.85 -19.81 18.43
CA ALA A 139 -3.40 -19.89 19.83
C ALA A 139 -4.45 -20.56 20.75
N ALA A 140 -5.69 -20.71 20.27
CA ALA A 140 -6.80 -21.33 21.01
C ALA A 140 -7.05 -22.79 20.60
N ALA A 141 -6.32 -23.30 19.58
CA ALA A 141 -6.37 -24.66 19.08
C ALA A 141 -5.14 -25.45 19.56
#